data_AF-A0A968X479-F1
#
_entry.id   AF-A0A968X479-F1
#
_cell.length_a   1.000
_cell.length_b   1.000
_cell.length_c   1.000
_cell.angle_alpha   90.00
_cell.angle_beta   90.00
_cell.angle_gamma   90.00
#
_symmetry.space_group_name_H-M   'P 1'
#
loop_
_entity.id
_entity.type
_entity.pdbx_description
1 polymer ?
#
loop_
_entity_poly.entity_id
_entity_poly.type
_entity_poly.pdbx_seq_one_letter_code
_entity_poly.pdbx_strand_id
1 'polypeptide(L)'
;MRPYIPNGWELKAKLALYAALIEHVAAQAGQEPPRWTQDVGMAKTPTHLVKFGLPKMKASYESESPEPFRRHGFFAPAGYLVPV
;
A
#
# COMPACT_ATOMS: atom_id res chain seq x y z
N MET A 1 -6.67 6.02 -31.01
CA MET A 1 -5.97 5.19 -30.02
C MET A 1 -5.17 6.10 -29.10
N ARG A 2 -5.44 6.11 -27.79
CA ARG A 2 -4.59 6.80 -26.81
C ARG A 2 -3.42 5.88 -26.43
N PRO A 3 -2.19 6.40 -26.27
CA PRO A 3 -1.05 5.58 -25.87
C PRO A 3 -1.27 4.98 -24.47
N TYR A 4 -0.88 3.72 -24.29
CA TYR A 4 -0.82 3.05 -22.99
C TYR A 4 0.37 3.63 -22.20
N ILE A 5 0.06 4.55 -21.30
CA ILE A 5 0.98 5.04 -20.28
C ILE A 5 0.59 4.27 -19.01
N PRO A 6 1.47 3.47 -18.39
CA PRO A 6 1.19 2.90 -17.07
C PRO A 6 1.00 4.09 -16.13
N ASN A 7 -0.26 4.39 -15.83
CA ASN A 7 -0.78 5.70 -15.44
C ASN A 7 0.10 6.40 -14.41
N GLY A 8 0.43 7.68 -14.64
CA GLY A 8 1.07 8.53 -13.65
C GLY A 8 0.28 8.49 -12.35
N TRP A 9 0.88 7.97 -11.29
CA TRP A 9 0.19 7.90 -10.00
C TRP A 9 -0.17 9.32 -9.58
N GLU A 10 -1.46 9.55 -9.33
CA GLU A 10 -1.96 10.78 -8.74
C GLU A 10 -1.13 11.06 -7.48
N LEU A 11 -0.66 12.30 -7.28
CA LEU A 11 0.26 12.66 -6.18
C LEU A 11 -0.22 12.12 -4.81
N LYS A 12 -1.54 12.12 -4.60
CA LYS A 12 -2.18 11.54 -3.41
C LYS A 12 -1.93 10.04 -3.23
N ALA A 13 -1.96 9.25 -4.30
CA ALA A 13 -1.68 7.81 -4.22
C ALA A 13 -0.21 7.53 -3.87
N LYS A 14 0.74 8.33 -4.40
CA LYS A 14 2.15 8.24 -4.00
C LYS A 14 2.33 8.53 -2.51
N LEU A 15 1.74 9.63 -2.04
CA LEU A 15 1.81 10.02 -0.62
C LEU A 15 1.18 8.96 0.28
N ALA A 16 0.03 8.41 -0.10
CA ALA A 16 -0.63 7.34 0.64
C ALA A 16 0.22 6.07 0.70
N LEU A 17 0.92 5.72 -0.39
CA LEU A 17 1.83 4.58 -0.38
C LEU A 17 3.04 4.83 0.53
N TYR A 18 3.64 6.03 0.47
CA TYR A 18 4.76 6.38 1.33
C TYR A 18 4.36 6.41 2.81
N ALA A 19 3.20 6.96 3.14
CA ALA A 19 2.64 6.92 4.49
C ALA A 19 2.48 5.47 4.98
N ALA A 20 1.83 4.61 4.18
CA ALA A 20 1.66 3.19 4.51
C ALA A 20 2.99 2.46 4.74
N LEU A 21 4.00 2.72 3.89
CA LEU A 21 5.34 2.14 4.02
C LEU A 21 6.02 2.59 5.31
N ILE A 22 6.03 3.89 5.58
CA ILE A 22 6.67 4.45 6.76
C ILE A 22 6.00 3.94 8.04
N GLU A 23 4.65 3.92 8.06
CA GLU A 23 3.89 3.39 9.19
C GLU A 23 4.16 1.91 9.44
N HIS A 24 4.23 1.11 8.38
CA HIS A 24 4.52 -0.31 8.50
C HIS A 24 5.94 -0.56 9.03
N VAL A 25 6.94 0.13 8.50
CA VAL A 25 8.34 -0.02 8.95
C VAL A 25 8.52 0.50 10.37
N ALA A 26 7.91 1.63 10.72
CA ALA A 26 7.92 2.15 12.09
C ALA A 26 7.31 1.14 13.07
N ALA A 27 6.16 0.54 12.73
CA ALA A 27 5.53 -0.49 13.53
C ALA A 27 6.43 -1.73 13.70
N GLN A 28 7.09 -2.19 12.62
CA GLN A 28 8.05 -3.30 12.69
C GLN A 28 9.25 -2.97 13.58
N ALA A 29 9.68 -1.70 13.62
CA ALA A 29 10.77 -1.22 14.47
C ALA A 29 10.32 -0.88 15.91
N GLY A 30 9.03 -1.03 16.25
CA GLY A 30 8.49 -0.62 17.55
C GLY A 30 8.51 0.89 17.79
N GLN A 31 8.54 1.69 16.73
CA GLN A 31 8.55 3.15 16.77
C GLN A 31 7.18 3.72 16.40
N GLU A 32 6.88 4.91 16.94
CA GLU A 32 5.72 5.66 16.47
C GLU A 32 6.00 6.26 15.09
N PRO A 33 5.07 6.15 14.14
CA PRO A 33 5.23 6.77 12.83
C PRO A 33 5.13 8.30 12.91
N PRO A 34 5.72 9.04 11.95
CA PRO A 34 5.58 10.48 11.88
C PRO A 34 4.12 10.91 11.76
N ARG A 35 3.68 11.90 12.55
CA ARG A 35 2.26 12.33 12.59
C ARG A 35 1.64 12.61 11.22
N TRP A 36 2.41 13.19 10.29
CA TRP A 36 1.90 13.54 8.97
C TRP A 36 1.40 12.33 8.17
N THR A 37 1.88 11.11 8.45
CA THR A 37 1.43 9.90 7.73
C THR A 37 -0.04 9.59 8.03
N GLN A 38 -0.47 9.87 9.26
CA GLN A 38 -1.85 9.68 9.72
C GLN A 38 -2.82 10.67 9.07
N ASP A 39 -2.33 11.85 8.66
CA ASP A 39 -3.11 12.87 7.94
C ASP A 39 -3.31 12.52 6.45
N VAL A 40 -2.57 11.53 5.93
CA VAL A 40 -2.71 11.10 4.54
C VAL A 40 -3.90 10.15 4.40
N GLY A 41 -4.94 10.58 3.68
CA GLY A 41 -6.10 9.74 3.41
C GLY A 41 -5.82 8.56 2.47
N MET A 42 -6.87 7.76 2.21
CA MET A 42 -6.82 6.64 1.26
C MET A 42 -6.57 7.08 -0.17
N ALA A 43 -5.87 6.24 -0.94
CA ALA A 43 -5.84 6.35 -2.39
C ALA A 43 -7.27 6.21 -2.96
N LYS A 44 -7.60 7.01 -3.98
CA LYS A 44 -8.95 7.00 -4.61
C LYS A 44 -9.33 5.64 -5.19
N THR A 45 -8.34 4.86 -5.60
CA THR A 45 -8.55 3.55 -6.21
C THR A 45 -7.81 2.51 -5.39
N PRO A 46 -8.50 1.49 -4.87
CA PRO A 46 -7.84 0.41 -4.16
C PRO A 46 -6.79 -0.27 -5.04
N THR A 47 -5.57 -0.36 -4.54
CA THR A 47 -4.41 -0.80 -5.32
C THR A 47 -3.83 -2.08 -4.73
N HIS A 48 -3.78 -3.13 -5.55
CA HIS A 48 -3.20 -4.40 -5.15
C HIS A 48 -1.71 -4.43 -5.51
N LEU A 49 -0.85 -4.48 -4.49
CA LEU A 49 0.60 -4.56 -4.62
C LEU A 49 1.01 -6.02 -4.74
N VAL A 50 1.07 -6.52 -5.97
CA VAL A 50 1.45 -7.91 -6.28
C VAL A 50 2.66 -7.94 -7.20
N LYS A 51 3.74 -8.62 -6.78
CA LYS A 51 4.96 -8.74 -7.60
C LYS A 51 4.74 -9.68 -8.80
N PHE A 52 3.92 -10.74 -8.64
CA PHE A 52 3.55 -11.72 -9.69
C PHE A 52 2.24 -12.49 -9.37
N GLY A 53 1.17 -11.80 -8.94
CA GLY A 53 -0.04 -12.45 -8.41
C GLY A 53 -1.08 -12.88 -9.45
N LEU A 54 -1.51 -14.15 -9.41
CA LEU A 54 -2.67 -14.68 -10.14
C LEU A 54 -3.99 -14.12 -9.58
N PRO A 55 -5.01 -13.83 -10.41
CA PRO A 55 -6.26 -13.16 -10.01
C PRO A 55 -7.04 -13.78 -8.84
N LYS A 56 -6.85 -15.08 -8.56
CA LYS A 56 -7.59 -15.83 -7.54
C LYS A 56 -7.18 -15.53 -6.09
N MET A 57 -6.08 -14.81 -5.85
CA MET A 57 -5.60 -14.49 -4.49
C MET A 57 -6.02 -13.10 -3.98
N LYS A 58 -6.79 -12.32 -4.76
CA LYS A 58 -7.17 -10.94 -4.37
C LYS A 58 -7.93 -10.86 -3.05
N ALA A 59 -8.88 -11.78 -2.82
CA ALA A 59 -9.67 -11.81 -1.58
C ALA A 59 -8.81 -12.08 -0.34
N SER A 60 -7.76 -12.91 -0.46
CA SER A 60 -6.82 -13.16 0.63
C SER A 60 -5.98 -11.92 0.94
N TYR A 61 -5.60 -11.13 -0.07
CA TYR A 61 -4.84 -9.90 0.16
C TYR A 61 -5.63 -8.85 0.92
N GLU A 62 -6.94 -8.71 0.69
CA GLU A 62 -7.75 -7.76 1.47
C GLU A 62 -7.82 -8.12 2.96
N SER A 63 -7.81 -9.42 3.28
CA SER A 63 -7.81 -9.92 4.67
C SER A 63 -6.44 -9.87 5.34
N GLU A 64 -5.38 -10.23 4.60
CA GLU A 64 -4.04 -10.43 5.14
C GLU A 64 -3.15 -9.18 5.08
N SER A 65 -3.61 -8.12 4.42
CA SER A 65 -2.82 -6.91 4.27
C SER A 65 -2.50 -6.26 5.62
N PRO A 66 -1.23 -5.82 5.82
CA PRO A 66 -0.88 -5.06 7.00
C PRO A 66 -1.80 -3.84 7.15
N GLU A 67 -2.15 -3.51 8.40
CA GLU A 67 -3.14 -2.49 8.70
C GLU A 67 -2.83 -1.11 8.08
N PRO A 68 -1.57 -0.61 8.09
CA PRO A 68 -1.24 0.65 7.43
C PRO A 68 -1.53 0.64 5.93
N PHE A 69 -1.25 -0.47 5.25
CA PHE A 69 -1.56 -0.62 3.83
C PHE A 69 -3.05 -0.56 3.58
N ARG A 70 -3.85 -1.31 4.36
CA ARG A 70 -5.32 -1.29 4.24
C ARG A 70 -5.89 0.10 4.46
N ARG A 71 -5.42 0.81 5.51
CA ARG A 71 -5.86 2.16 5.84
C ARG A 71 -5.62 3.17 4.73
N HIS A 72 -4.59 2.97 3.90
CA HIS A 72 -4.29 3.85 2.77
C HIS A 72 -4.82 3.32 1.42
N GLY A 73 -5.59 2.22 1.41
CA GLY A 73 -6.19 1.66 0.19
C GLY A 73 -5.24 0.78 -0.62
N PHE A 74 -4.22 0.21 0.02
CA PHE A 74 -3.29 -0.73 -0.58
C PHE A 74 -3.49 -2.13 -0.02
N PHE A 75 -3.46 -3.12 -0.90
CA PHE A 75 -3.58 -4.52 -0.52
C PHE A 75 -2.35 -5.30 -0.96
N ALA A 76 -1.67 -5.92 -0.01
CA ALA A 76 -0.44 -6.66 -0.22
C ALA A 76 -0.48 -7.96 0.60
N PRO A 77 0.18 -9.04 0.16
CA PRO A 77 0.34 -10.23 1.00
C PRO A 77 1.07 -9.89 2.31
N ALA A 78 0.80 -10.67 3.37
CA ALA A 78 1.38 -10.46 4.71
C ALA A 78 2.92 -10.39 4.73
N GLY A 79 3.60 -10.93 3.72
CA GLY A 79 5.06 -10.91 3.57
C GLY A 79 5.63 -9.90 2.56
N TYR A 80 4.85 -8.95 2.05
CA TYR A 80 5.26 -8.09 0.92
C TYR A 80 6.53 -7.26 1.17
N LEU A 81 6.78 -6.86 2.42
CA LEU A 81 7.93 -6.04 2.82
C LEU A 81 8.88 -6.74 3.78
N VAL A 82 8.82 -8.07 3.88
CA VAL A 82 9.80 -8.81 4.69
C VAL A 82 11.19 -8.55 4.11
N PRO A 83 12.15 -8.03 4.90
CA PRO A 83 13.52 -7.86 4.42
C PRO A 83 14.08 -9.23 4.01
N VAL A 84 14.65 -9.28 2.81
CA VAL A 84 15.34 -10.47 2.28
C VAL A 84 16.74 -10.55 2.87
#